data_AF-G3I5N9-F1
#
_entry.id   AF-G3I5N9-F1
#
_cell.length_a   1.000
_cell.length_b   1.000
_cell.length_c   1.000
_cell.angle_alpha   90.00
_cell.angle_beta   90.00
_cell.angle_gamma   90.00
#
_symmetry.space_group_name_H-M   'P 1'
#
loop_
_entity.id
_entity.type
_entity.pdbx_description
1 polymer ?
#
loop_
_entity_poly.entity_id
_entity_poly.type
_entity_poly.pdbx_seq_one_letter_code
_entity_poly.pdbx_strand_id
1 'polypeptide(L)' 'MVNPTMFFDITADGEPLGRVSFELFADKVPKTMENFYSLSTGEKGFGYKGSSFHRIIPGFLCQGGDFTCHNVTGGRFI' A
#
# COMPACT_ATOMS: atom_id res chain seq x y z
N MET A 1 16.27 -1.65 -15.79
CA MET A 1 15.56 -0.62 -15.00
C MET A 1 15.92 -0.83 -13.55
N VAL A 2 16.07 0.24 -12.78
CA VAL A 2 16.30 0.15 -11.32
C VAL A 2 14.92 0.01 -10.66
N ASN A 3 14.79 -0.95 -9.76
CA ASN A 3 13.56 -1.16 -9.01
C ASN A 3 13.36 -0.07 -7.96
N PRO A 4 12.20 0.61 -7.94
CA PRO A 4 11.96 1.66 -6.95
C PRO A 4 11.73 1.06 -5.56
N THR A 5 12.27 1.71 -4.55
CA THR A 5 12.00 1.40 -3.14
C THR A 5 10.96 2.38 -2.62
N MET A 6 9.96 1.85 -1.91
CA MET A 6 8.87 2.62 -1.32
C MET A 6 8.73 2.23 0.16
N PHE A 7 7.93 2.99 0.91
CA PHE A 7 7.72 2.72 2.33
C PHE A 7 6.31 3.09 2.78
N PHE A 8 5.89 2.48 3.88
CA PHE A 8 4.73 2.89 4.67
C PHE A 8 5.17 3.16 6.11
N ASP A 9 4.73 4.31 6.64
CA ASP A 9 4.77 4.59 8.07
C ASP A 9 3.45 4.11 8.68
N ILE A 10 3.53 3.16 9.61
CA ILE A 10 2.37 2.48 10.18
C ILE A 10 2.10 3.01 11.58
N THR A 11 0.82 3.27 11.86
CA THR A 11 0.32 3.64 13.19
C THR A 11 -0.77 2.66 13.63
N ALA A 12 -0.86 2.40 14.93
CA ALA A 12 -2.01 1.72 15.55
C ALA A 12 -2.57 2.60 16.66
N ASP A 13 -3.87 2.85 16.64
CA ASP A 13 -4.55 3.76 17.57
C ASP A 13 -3.90 5.16 17.70
N GLY A 14 -3.30 5.64 16.60
CA GLY A 14 -2.60 6.92 16.54
C GLY A 14 -1.12 6.86 16.95
N GLU A 15 -0.67 5.76 17.55
CA GLU A 15 0.71 5.57 17.97
C GLU A 15 1.58 5.01 16.84
N PRO A 16 2.79 5.54 16.61
CA PRO A 16 3.69 5.07 15.56
C PRO A 16 4.25 3.68 15.88
N LEU A 17 4.00 2.70 15.01
CA LEU A 17 4.58 1.36 15.09
C LEU A 17 5.91 1.23 14.35
N GLY A 18 6.14 2.09 13.36
CA GLY A 18 7.40 2.17 12.61
C GLY A 18 7.20 2.16 11.11
N ARG A 19 8.31 1.99 10.39
CA ARG A 19 8.39 2.07 8.94
C ARG A 19 8.62 0.68 8.33
N VAL A 20 7.81 0.34 7.33
CA VAL A 20 8.01 -0.82 6.47
C VAL A 20 8.45 -0.33 5.10
N SER A 21 9.67 -0.68 4.68
CA SER A 21 10.17 -0.41 3.33
C SER A 21 10.11 -1.66 2.46
N PHE A 22 9.82 -1.48 1.17
CA PHE A 22 9.75 -2.58 0.22
C PHE A 22 10.24 -2.13 -1.16
N GLU A 23 10.88 -3.06 -1.88
CA GLU A 23 11.31 -2.90 -3.25
C GLU A 23 10.20 -3.38 -4.20
N LEU A 24 9.91 -2.58 -5.23
CA LEU A 24 8.96 -2.92 -6.26
C LEU A 24 9.69 -3.58 -7.44
N PHE A 25 9.36 -4.83 -7.77
CA PHE A 25 9.94 -5.59 -8.89
C PHE A 25 9.46 -5.09 -10.26
N ALA A 26 9.75 -3.82 -10.57
CA ALA A 26 9.34 -3.14 -11.80
C ALA A 26 9.99 -3.77 -13.04
N ASP A 27 11.15 -4.41 -12.87
CA ASP A 27 11.79 -5.20 -13.91
C ASP A 27 11.00 -6.46 -14.32
N LYS A 28 10.14 -6.98 -13.42
CA LYS A 28 9.33 -8.18 -13.67
C LYS A 28 7.89 -7.86 -14.08
N VAL A 29 7.24 -6.97 -13.34
CA VAL A 29 5.81 -6.67 -13.49
C VAL A 29 5.57 -5.16 -13.55
N PRO A 30 6.05 -4.49 -14.61
CA PRO A 30 6.15 -3.03 -14.66
C PRO A 30 4.80 -2.32 -14.46
N LYS A 31 3.73 -2.80 -15.12
CA LYS A 31 2.38 -2.19 -15.02
C LYS A 31 1.80 -2.28 -13.61
N THR A 32 2.00 -3.42 -12.94
CA THR A 32 1.52 -3.62 -11.57
C THR A 32 2.30 -2.73 -10.60
N MET A 33 3.61 -2.61 -10.80
CA MET A 33 4.46 -1.77 -9.96
C MET A 33 4.20 -0.29 -10.17
N GLU A 34 3.88 0.14 -11.40
CA GLU A 34 3.45 1.50 -11.69
C GLU A 34 2.15 1.86 -10.96
N ASN A 35 1.13 0.99 -11.01
CA ASN A 35 -0.11 1.19 -10.23
C ASN A 35 0.17 1.30 -8.73
N PHE A 36 0.96 0.37 -8.18
CA PHE A 36 1.29 0.38 -6.76
C PHE A 36 2.07 1.65 -6.38
N TYR A 37 3.00 2.08 -7.22
CA TYR A 37 3.79 3.28 -7.04
C TYR A 37 2.88 4.52 -7.01
N SER A 38 2.03 4.72 -8.03
CA SER A 38 1.13 5.87 -8.10
C SER A 38 0.15 5.94 -6.92
N LEU A 39 -0.37 4.79 -6.48
CA LEU A 39 -1.23 4.72 -5.28
C LEU A 39 -0.46 5.00 -3.99
N SER A 40 0.82 4.62 -3.93
CA SER A 40 1.67 4.87 -2.76
C SER A 40 2.11 6.34 -2.67
N THR A 41 2.42 6.98 -3.80
CA THR A 41 2.76 8.41 -3.83
C THR A 41 1.53 9.32 -3.67
N GLY A 42 0.36 8.83 -4.08
CA GLY A 42 -0.87 9.62 -4.10
C GLY A 42 -0.89 10.68 -5.22
N GLU A 43 -0.02 10.56 -6.22
CA GLU A 43 0.15 11.56 -7.30
C GLU A 43 -1.12 11.81 -8.12
N LYS A 44 -2.09 10.87 -8.07
CA LYS A 44 -3.38 10.97 -8.78
C LYS A 44 -4.50 11.58 -7.91
N GLY A 45 -4.17 12.11 -6.73
CA GLY A 45 -5.14 12.71 -5.79
C GLY A 45 -5.84 11.72 -4.87
N PHE A 46 -5.53 10.43 -4.99
CA PHE A 46 -5.98 9.34 -4.10
C PHE A 46 -4.84 8.33 -3.95
N GLY A 47 -4.87 7.52 -2.89
CA GLY A 47 -3.79 6.56 -2.63
C GLY A 47 -3.91 5.85 -1.29
N TYR A 48 -2.84 5.17 -0.88
CA TYR A 48 -2.82 4.35 0.34
C TYR A 48 -2.67 5.16 1.63
N LYS A 49 -2.27 6.44 1.56
CA LYS A 49 -2.13 7.28 2.77
C LYS A 49 -3.46 7.42 3.49
N GLY A 50 -3.49 7.06 4.77
CA GLY A 50 -4.70 7.07 5.60
C GLY A 50 -5.59 5.83 5.43
N SER A 51 -5.24 4.90 4.54
CA SER A 51 -5.90 3.59 4.51
C SER A 51 -5.42 2.71 5.67
N SER A 52 -6.27 1.76 6.08
CA SER A 52 -5.98 0.81 7.15
C SER A 52 -5.77 -0.61 6.62
N PHE A 53 -5.08 -1.42 7.41
CA PHE A 53 -5.09 -2.88 7.23
C PHE A 53 -6.40 -3.43 7.78
N HIS A 54 -7.39 -3.61 6.91
CA HIS A 54 -8.73 -4.02 7.31
C HIS A 54 -8.83 -5.52 7.65
N ARG A 55 -7.83 -6.34 7.30
CA ARG A 55 -7.81 -7.78 7.65
C ARG A 55 -6.41 -8.25 8.00
N ILE A 56 -6.23 -8.70 9.24
CA ILE A 56 -4.97 -9.23 9.76
C ILE A 56 -5.21 -10.65 10.26
N ILE A 57 -4.46 -11.62 9.73
CA ILE A 57 -4.49 -13.01 10.17
C ILE A 57 -3.08 -13.37 10.68
N PRO A 58 -2.90 -13.55 11.99
CA PRO A 58 -1.63 -13.93 12.58
C PRO A 58 -1.03 -15.18 11.92
N GLY A 59 0.26 -15.14 11.60
CA GLY A 59 0.97 -16.23 10.93
C GLY A 59 0.65 -16.40 9.44
N PHE A 60 -0.16 -15.51 8.86
CA PHE A 60 -0.55 -15.63 7.45
C PHE A 60 -0.36 -14.33 6.67
N LEU A 61 -1.16 -13.29 6.94
CA LEU A 61 -1.12 -12.06 6.15
C LEU A 61 -1.68 -10.82 6.86
N CYS A 62 -1.26 -9.65 6.36
CA CYS A 62 -1.89 -8.36 6.60
C CYS A 62 -2.41 -7.83 5.26
N GLN A 63 -3.72 -7.61 5.14
CA GLN A 63 -4.37 -7.13 3.94
C GLN A 63 -4.90 -5.70 4.17
N GLY A 64 -4.55 -4.82 3.25
CA GLY A 64 -4.98 -3.42 3.21
C GLY A 64 -5.26 -2.99 1.77
N GLY A 65 -5.15 -1.69 1.49
CA GLY A 65 -5.26 -1.15 0.13
C GLY A 65 -6.70 -0.87 -0.35
N ASP A 66 -7.71 -1.17 0.46
CA ASP A 66 -9.06 -0.63 0.28
C ASP A 66 -9.12 0.76 0.92
N PHE A 67 -8.88 1.79 0.10
CA PHE A 67 -8.91 3.19 0.50
C PHE A 67 -10.24 3.89 0.17
N THR A 68 -11.24 3.17 -0.36
CA THR A 68 -12.54 3.75 -0.74
C THR A 68 -13.65 3.34 0.21
N CYS A 69 -13.68 2.07 0.62
CA CYS A 69 -14.74 1.52 1.47
C CYS A 69 -14.20 1.07 2.83
N HIS A 70 -12.87 0.92 2.96
CA HIS A 70 -12.18 0.53 4.19
C HIS A 70 -12.68 -0.79 4.81
N ASN A 71 -13.37 -1.62 4.03
CA ASN A 71 -14.05 -2.84 4.50
C ASN A 71 -13.97 -4.00 3.49
N VAL A 72 -12.90 -4.05 2.70
CA VAL A 72 -12.54 -5.12 1.74
C VAL A 72 -13.34 -5.07 0.43
N THR A 73 -14.45 -4.33 0.35
CA THR A 73 -15.32 -4.29 -0.84
C THR A 73 -14.94 -3.22 -1.86
N GLY A 74 -14.00 -2.34 -1.49
CA GLY A 74 -13.54 -1.23 -2.32
C GLY A 74 -12.13 -1.40 -2.86
N GLY A 75 -11.51 -0.28 -3.20
CA GLY A 75 -10.22 -0.20 -3.87
C GLY A 75 -10.40 0.07 -5.36
N ARG A 76 -9.55 0.95 -5.90
CA ARG A 76 -9.56 1.31 -7.31
C ARG A 76 -8.15 1.25 -7.86
N PHE A 77 -8.05 0.80 -9.11
CA PHE A 77 -6.84 0.92 -9.91
C PHE A 77 -6.81 2.29 -10.57
N ILE A 78 -5.61 2.75 -10.95
CA ILE A 78 -5.47 3.89 -11.87
C ILE A 78 -5.99 3.55 -13.27
#